data_AF-A0A0D0C331-F1
#
_entry.id   AF-A0A0D0C331-F1
#
_cell.length_a   1.000
_cell.length_b   1.000
_cell.length_c   1.000
_cell.angle_alpha   90.00
_cell.angle_beta   90.00
_cell.angle_gamma   90.00
#
_symmetry.space_group_name_H-M   'P 1'
#
loop_
_entity.id
_entity.type
_entity.pdbx_description
1 polymer ?
#
loop_
_entity_poly.entity_id
_entity_poly.type
_entity_poly.pdbx_seq_one_letter_code
_entity_poly.pdbx_strand_id
1 'polypeptide(L)'
;MSLSTFTNAGMPSSNFDIQANITDGDSRTGLDARGTWEVMEIMRQERINFDQARLLRHSRILASNRIDPSGIPLDSKAVLRL
;
A
#
# COMPACT_ATOMS: atom_id res chain seq x y z
N MET A 1 22.29 9.44 -2.54
CA MET A 1 20.95 9.39 -1.89
C MET A 1 21.18 9.06 -0.43
N SER A 2 20.86 9.96 0.51
CA SER A 2 21.29 9.86 1.92
C SER A 2 20.29 9.11 2.82
N LEU A 3 20.83 8.37 3.77
CA LEU A 3 20.39 7.21 4.55
C LEU A 3 19.16 7.38 5.49
N SER A 4 18.53 8.55 5.50
CA SER A 4 17.19 8.83 6.09
C SER A 4 16.04 8.57 5.11
N THR A 5 16.37 8.14 3.88
CA THR A 5 15.54 8.21 2.67
C THR A 5 14.28 7.33 2.67
N PHE A 6 14.17 6.43 3.64
CA PHE A 6 13.05 5.50 3.79
C PHE A 6 12.77 5.09 5.23
N THR A 7 13.62 5.47 6.21
CA THR A 7 13.56 5.01 7.62
C THR A 7 12.22 5.40 8.22
N ASN A 8 11.30 4.45 8.13
CA ASN A 8 9.91 4.39 8.55
C ASN A 8 9.14 3.53 7.55
N ALA A 9 9.26 3.76 6.23
CA ALA A 9 8.69 3.08 5.05
C ALA A 9 7.18 2.71 5.06
N GLY A 10 6.51 2.87 6.19
CA GLY A 10 5.17 3.41 6.26
C GLY A 10 5.32 4.88 5.95
N MET A 11 5.42 5.20 4.66
CA MET A 11 5.63 6.58 4.23
C MET A 11 4.48 7.40 4.84
N PRO A 12 4.77 8.29 5.80
CA PRO A 12 3.69 8.86 6.55
C PRO A 12 3.02 9.94 5.71
N SER A 13 1.69 9.90 5.65
CA SER A 13 0.86 10.98 5.11
C SER A 13 0.01 11.55 6.25
N SER A 14 -0.73 12.63 6.01
CA SER A 14 -1.70 13.13 7.01
C SER A 14 -2.69 12.05 7.47
N ASN A 15 -2.93 11.03 6.64
CA ASN A 15 -3.86 9.93 6.90
C ASN A 15 -3.16 8.65 7.36
N PHE A 16 -1.83 8.64 7.44
CA PHE A 16 -1.06 7.45 7.78
C PHE A 16 0.18 7.83 8.58
N ASP A 17 0.10 7.79 9.91
CA ASP A 17 1.23 8.04 10.80
C ASP A 17 1.63 6.73 11.50
N ILE A 18 2.93 6.40 11.48
CA ILE A 18 3.50 5.20 12.10
C ILE A 18 4.54 5.50 13.18
N GLN A 19 4.75 6.78 13.53
CA GLN A 19 5.78 7.18 14.49
C GLN A 19 5.55 6.58 15.88
N ALA A 20 4.30 6.49 16.34
CA ALA A 20 3.96 5.87 17.62
C ALA A 20 4.35 4.38 17.66
N ASN A 21 4.04 3.63 16.60
CA ASN A 21 4.37 2.20 16.50
C ASN A 21 5.88 1.96 16.60
N ILE A 22 6.68 2.76 15.89
CA ILE A 22 8.14 2.65 15.93
C ILE A 22 8.69 3.02 17.31
N THR A 23 8.10 4.03 17.95
CA THR A 23 8.48 4.46 19.31
C THR A 23 8.18 3.37 20.35
N ASP A 24 7.08 2.63 20.18
CA ASP A 24 6.68 1.52 21.02
C ASP A 24 7.41 0.20 20.68
N GLY A 25 8.35 0.22 19.73
CA GLY A 25 9.14 -0.94 19.32
C GLY A 25 8.40 -1.93 18.40
N ASP A 26 7.26 -1.54 17.83
CA ASP A 26 6.57 -2.34 16.80
C ASP A 26 7.37 -2.29 15.48
N SER A 27 7.81 -3.47 15.06
CA SER A 27 8.66 -3.66 13.88
C SER A 27 7.89 -3.69 12.55
N ARG A 28 6.55 -3.54 12.57
CA ARG A 28 5.75 -3.53 11.34
C ARG A 28 5.96 -2.23 10.55
N THR A 29 6.66 -2.33 9.43
CA THR A 29 7.04 -1.20 8.55
C THR A 29 5.95 -0.73 7.59
N GLY A 30 4.74 -1.30 7.60
CA GLY A 30 3.61 -0.90 6.73
C GLY A 30 3.72 -1.31 5.26
N LEU A 31 4.90 -1.19 4.64
CA LEU A 31 5.22 -1.74 3.32
C LEU A 31 6.50 -2.60 3.41
N ASP A 32 6.55 -3.66 2.60
CA ASP A 32 7.76 -4.43 2.35
C ASP A 32 8.61 -3.75 1.27
N ALA A 33 9.87 -4.18 1.11
CA ALA A 33 10.80 -3.57 0.15
C ALA A 33 10.25 -3.55 -1.29
N ARG A 34 9.54 -4.61 -1.69
CA ARG A 34 8.88 -4.70 -3.00
C ARG A 34 7.75 -3.69 -3.12
N GLY A 35 6.88 -3.61 -2.12
CA GLY A 35 5.77 -2.65 -2.10
C GLY A 35 6.25 -1.21 -2.12
N THR A 36 7.32 -0.88 -1.41
CA THR A 36 7.98 0.44 -1.47
C THR A 36 8.41 0.77 -2.89
N TRP A 37 9.11 -0.16 -3.57
CA TRP A 37 9.57 0.06 -4.94
C TRP A 37 8.39 0.25 -5.92
N GLU A 38 7.36 -0.59 -5.85
CA GLU A 38 6.18 -0.50 -6.72
C GLU A 38 5.46 0.84 -6.55
N VAL A 39 5.31 1.34 -5.31
CA VAL A 39 4.70 2.63 -5.04
C VAL A 39 5.53 3.78 -5.62
N MET A 40 6.84 3.76 -5.45
CA MET A 40 7.72 4.79 -6.01
C MET A 40 7.66 4.83 -7.53
N GLU A 41 7.62 3.66 -8.17
CA GLU A 41 7.54 3.56 -9.63
C GLU A 41 6.21 4.10 -10.14
N ILE A 42 5.10 3.81 -9.45
CA ILE A 42 3.79 4.39 -9.76
C ILE A 42 3.81 5.92 -9.59
N MET A 43 4.37 6.45 -8.50
CA MET A 43 4.49 7.90 -8.31
C MET A 43 5.29 8.55 -9.44
N ARG A 44 6.37 7.91 -9.89
CA ARG A 44 7.22 8.39 -10.97
C ARG A 44 6.51 8.38 -12.33
N GLN A 45 5.80 7.31 -12.64
CA GLN A 45 5.12 7.11 -13.92
C GLN A 45 3.84 7.96 -14.04
N GLU A 46 2.99 7.93 -13.01
CA GLU A 46 1.67 8.56 -13.03
C GLU A 46 1.69 10.00 -12.49
N ARG A 47 2.82 10.44 -11.92
CA ARG A 47 3.02 11.79 -11.35
C ARG A 47 2.02 12.12 -10.23
N ILE A 48 1.65 11.11 -9.44
CA ILE A 48 0.72 11.20 -8.32
C ILE A 48 1.44 11.14 -6.97
N ASN A 49 0.75 11.53 -5.90
CA ASN A 49 1.28 11.48 -4.54
C ASN A 49 1.30 10.04 -3.98
N PHE A 50 1.90 9.87 -2.79
CA PHE A 50 2.05 8.57 -2.14
C PHE A 50 0.72 7.84 -1.88
N ASP A 51 -0.29 8.52 -1.35
CA ASP A 51 -1.58 7.90 -1.03
C ASP A 51 -2.31 7.46 -2.29
N GLN A 52 -2.28 8.29 -3.33
CA GLN A 52 -2.83 7.95 -4.65
C GLN A 52 -2.09 6.75 -5.26
N ALA A 53 -0.77 6.71 -5.15
CA ALA A 53 0.02 5.59 -5.64
C ALA A 53 -0.25 4.29 -4.86
N ARG A 54 -0.44 4.36 -3.54
CA ARG A 54 -0.85 3.22 -2.71
C ARG A 54 -2.23 2.71 -3.08
N LEU A 55 -3.20 3.60 -3.26
CA LEU A 55 -4.54 3.25 -3.69
C LEU A 55 -4.50 2.56 -5.05
N LEU A 56 -3.80 3.14 -6.02
CA LEU A 56 -3.66 2.58 -7.36
C LEU A 56 -2.97 1.21 -7.34
N ARG A 57 -1.89 1.05 -6.56
CA ARG A 57 -1.23 -0.24 -6.35
C ARG A 57 -2.20 -1.28 -5.80
N HIS A 58 -2.95 -0.92 -4.76
CA HIS A 58 -3.91 -1.82 -4.13
C HIS A 58 -5.02 -2.24 -5.10
N SER A 59 -5.60 -1.29 -5.84
CA SER A 59 -6.59 -1.57 -6.88
C SER A 59 -6.05 -2.49 -7.97
N ARG A 60 -4.80 -2.32 -8.40
CA ARG A 60 -4.14 -3.23 -9.36
C ARG A 60 -3.99 -4.65 -8.79
N ILE A 61 -3.64 -4.78 -7.50
CA ILE A 61 -3.54 -6.08 -6.82
C ILE A 61 -4.91 -6.76 -6.75
N LEU A 62 -5.96 -6.05 -6.32
CA LEU A 62 -7.32 -6.60 -6.27
C LEU A 62 -7.77 -7.10 -7.63
N ALA A 63 -7.64 -6.26 -8.67
CA ALA A 63 -8.00 -6.63 -10.03
C ALA A 63 -7.23 -7.86 -10.53
N SER A 64 -5.92 -7.94 -10.25
CA SER A 64 -5.09 -9.11 -10.63
C SER A 64 -5.54 -10.42 -9.95
N ASN A 65 -6.18 -10.31 -8.77
CA ASN A 65 -6.72 -11.43 -8.02
C ASN A 65 -8.22 -11.67 -8.28
N ARG A 66 -8.79 -11.03 -9.32
CA ARG A 66 -10.23 -11.09 -9.64
C ARG A 66 -11.11 -10.65 -8.46
N ILE A 67 -10.70 -9.60 -7.77
CA ILE A 67 -11.47 -8.94 -6.72
C ILE A 67 -11.83 -7.54 -7.23
N ASP A 68 -13.09 -7.17 -7.10
CA ASP A 68 -13.55 -5.84 -7.48
C ASP A 68 -13.16 -4.77 -6.43
N PRO A 69 -13.31 -3.46 -6.74
CA PRO A 69 -12.96 -2.39 -5.81
C PRO A 69 -13.77 -2.37 -4.51
N SER A 70 -14.91 -3.06 -4.44
CA SER A 70 -15.70 -3.23 -3.21
C SER A 70 -15.17 -4.37 -2.32
N GLY A 71 -14.17 -5.12 -2.78
CA GLY A 71 -13.59 -6.26 -2.08
C GLY A 71 -14.31 -7.58 -2.36
N ILE A 72 -15.27 -7.60 -3.29
CA ILE A 72 -16.03 -8.80 -3.64
C ILE A 72 -15.29 -9.58 -4.74
N PRO A 73 -15.10 -10.90 -4.58
CA PRO A 73 -14.60 -11.75 -5.66
C PRO A 73 -15.50 -11.67 -6.90
N LEU A 74 -14.89 -11.55 -8.08
CA LEU A 74 -15.56 -11.61 -9.38
C LEU A 74 -15.91 -13.05 -9.80
N ASP A 75 -15.58 -14.05 -8.98
CA ASP A 75 -15.96 -15.45 -9.20
C ASP A 75 -17.45 -15.65 -8.92
N SER A 76 -18.18 -16.11 -9.93
CA SER A 76 -19.62 -16.39 -9.85
C SER A 76 -19.97 -17.52 -8.88
N LYS A 77 -18.99 -18.31 -8.44
CA LYS A 77 -19.15 -19.38 -7.45
C LYS A 77 -18.76 -18.97 -6.04
N ALA A 78 -18.33 -17.72 -5.82
CA ALA A 78 -18.02 -17.25 -4.48
C ALA A 78 -19.27 -17.29 -3.59
N VAL A 79 -19.18 -18.01 -2.47
CA VAL A 79 -20.25 -18.02 -1.45
C VAL A 79 -20.06 -16.79 -0.56
N LEU A 80 -20.90 -15.77 -0.77
CA LEU A 80 -20.77 -14.45 -0.12
C LEU A 80 -21.66 -14.27 1.12
N ARG A 81 -22.43 -15.29 1.50
CA ARG A 81 -23.32 -15.28 2.68
C ARG A 81 -23.05 -16.51 3.54
N LEU A 82 -23.00 -16.28 4.85
CA LEU A 82 -22.97 -17.30 5.90
C LEU A 82 -24.39 -17.62 6.38
#